data_AF-A0A5C8A293-F1
#
_entry.id   AF-A0A5C8A293-F1
#
_cell.length_a   1.000
_cell.length_b   1.000
_cell.length_c   1.000
_cell.angle_alpha   90.00
_cell.angle_beta   90.00
_cell.angle_gamma   90.00
#
_symmetry.space_group_name_H-M   'P 1'
#
loop_
_entity.id
_entity.type
_entity.pdbx_description
1 polymer ?
#
loop_
_entity_poly.entity_id
_entity_poly.type
_entity_poly.pdbx_seq_one_letter_code
_entity_poly.pdbx_strand_id
1 'polypeptide(L)'
;MNLRTLLLAATATWIQLVAAQSVAETPSRTIKTGKAAVTALAIAPKNDRVLVGTSNGAVLHEIESGKKLYAFAYGEDGATAVYHVGFNENGEFVVLIGPSGKRTVWSAANGQQEKVITPHRWIPDPRAVKAMGLEMSNSSFDRFYQQKEVRIGDVLVRSAKKGVVEFVGSDGKVMRTLSFPENKDQHHQAPLLLWEDQLLVGTDDGRVLFYPVR
;
A
#
# COMPACT_ATOMS: atom_id res chain seq x y z
N MET A 1 73.04 25.95 -26.42
CA MET A 1 71.95 25.11 -26.95
C MET A 1 70.96 24.92 -25.80
N ASN A 2 69.98 25.81 -25.65
CA ASN A 2 69.12 25.87 -24.47
C ASN A 2 67.76 25.25 -24.78
N LEU A 3 67.44 24.14 -24.11
CA LEU A 3 66.16 23.46 -24.21
C LEU A 3 65.17 24.15 -23.26
N ARG A 4 64.11 24.77 -23.80
CA ARG A 4 62.99 25.33 -23.03
C ARG A 4 61.95 24.22 -22.82
N THR A 5 61.78 23.79 -21.59
CA THR A 5 60.72 22.84 -21.20
C THR A 5 59.42 23.62 -20.95
N LEU A 6 58.40 23.39 -21.77
CA LEU A 6 57.04 23.89 -21.55
C LEU A 6 56.25 22.82 -20.77
N LEU A 7 55.87 23.14 -19.53
CA LEU A 7 54.94 22.34 -18.73
C LEU A 7 53.51 22.79 -19.02
N LEU A 8 52.71 21.92 -19.66
CA LEU A 8 51.25 22.08 -19.70
C LEU A 8 50.67 21.57 -18.37
N ALA A 9 50.05 22.46 -17.60
CA ALA A 9 49.21 22.08 -16.47
C ALA A 9 47.79 21.79 -16.97
N ALA A 10 47.38 20.52 -16.98
CA ALA A 10 46.00 20.13 -17.22
C ALA A 10 45.21 20.26 -15.92
N THR A 11 44.28 21.22 -15.85
CA THR A 11 43.36 21.35 -14.72
C THR A 11 42.18 20.39 -14.91
N ALA A 12 42.14 19.31 -14.13
CA ALA A 12 40.98 18.42 -14.07
C ALA A 12 39.89 19.05 -13.20
N THR A 13 38.76 19.43 -13.81
CA THR A 13 37.55 19.83 -13.09
C THR A 13 36.83 18.59 -12.55
N TRP A 14 36.75 18.48 -11.23
CA TRP A 14 35.99 17.45 -10.54
C TRP A 14 34.50 17.81 -10.58
N ILE A 15 33.72 17.11 -11.40
CA ILE A 15 32.26 17.15 -11.31
C ILE A 15 31.87 16.25 -10.14
N GLN A 16 31.45 16.84 -9.02
CA GLN A 16 30.78 16.07 -7.97
C GLN A 16 29.40 15.67 -8.48
N LEU A 17 29.24 14.40 -8.86
CA LEU A 17 27.91 13.80 -8.91
C LEU A 17 27.42 13.70 -7.46
N VAL A 18 26.47 14.56 -7.08
CA VAL A 18 25.68 14.33 -5.88
C VAL A 18 24.77 13.14 -6.19
N ALA A 19 25.22 11.94 -5.83
CA ALA A 19 24.33 10.79 -5.77
C ALA A 19 23.21 11.14 -4.77
N ALA A 20 21.95 10.98 -5.19
CA ALA A 20 20.81 11.15 -4.31
C ALA A 20 21.04 10.27 -3.07
N GLN A 21 21.25 10.90 -1.91
CA GLN A 21 21.53 10.18 -0.68
C GLN A 21 20.24 9.49 -0.26
N SER A 22 20.22 8.15 -0.33
CA SER A 22 19.07 7.34 0.11
C SER A 22 19.02 7.34 1.64
N VAL A 23 18.46 8.38 2.23
CA VAL A 23 18.13 8.37 3.67
C VAL A 23 16.92 7.45 3.84
N ALA A 24 17.08 6.36 4.59
CA ALA A 24 15.95 5.54 5.01
C ALA A 24 15.05 6.43 5.87
N GLU A 25 13.87 6.76 5.34
CA GLU A 25 12.98 7.68 6.01
C GLU A 25 12.17 6.96 7.09
N THR A 26 12.25 7.48 8.31
CA THR A 26 11.50 6.95 9.45
C THR A 26 10.05 7.38 9.33
N PRO A 27 9.08 6.45 9.40
CA PRO A 27 7.66 6.81 9.41
C PRO A 27 7.32 7.62 10.67
N SER A 28 6.39 8.56 10.55
CA SER A 28 5.87 9.38 11.66
C SER A 28 5.09 8.53 12.67
N ARG A 29 4.39 7.51 12.17
CA ARG A 29 3.58 6.57 12.96
C ARG A 29 3.59 5.19 12.32
N THR A 30 3.30 4.17 13.12
CA THR A 30 3.12 2.79 12.64
C THR A 30 1.93 2.14 13.34
N ILE A 31 1.03 1.53 12.57
CA ILE A 31 0.03 0.59 13.07
C ILE A 31 0.56 -0.83 12.84
N LYS A 32 0.53 -1.67 13.87
CA LYS A 32 0.90 -3.09 13.78
C LYS A 32 -0.37 -3.93 13.71
N THR A 33 -0.58 -4.60 12.58
CA THR A 33 -1.78 -5.38 12.31
C THR A 33 -1.59 -6.87 12.59
N GLY A 34 -0.36 -7.37 12.47
CA GLY A 34 -0.02 -8.76 12.74
C GLY A 34 1.29 -9.16 12.07
N LYS A 35 1.52 -10.47 11.88
CA LYS A 35 2.66 -11.01 11.10
C LYS A 35 2.20 -11.52 9.73
N ALA A 36 1.31 -10.78 9.08
CA ALA A 36 0.73 -11.12 7.79
C ALA A 36 0.84 -9.91 6.87
N ALA A 37 1.24 -10.14 5.61
CA ALA A 37 1.48 -9.06 4.65
C ALA A 37 0.23 -8.21 4.46
N VAL A 38 0.38 -6.89 4.45
CA VAL A 38 -0.70 -5.96 4.12
C VAL A 38 -0.91 -5.97 2.62
N THR A 39 -2.14 -6.24 2.19
CA THR A 39 -2.51 -6.43 0.78
C THR A 39 -3.48 -5.37 0.29
N ALA A 40 -4.26 -4.76 1.18
CA ALA A 40 -5.22 -3.72 0.82
C ALA A 40 -5.47 -2.78 2.00
N LEU A 41 -5.87 -1.55 1.71
CA LEU A 41 -6.21 -0.53 2.69
C LEU A 41 -7.52 0.17 2.29
N ALA A 42 -8.34 0.49 3.28
CA ALA A 42 -9.49 1.37 3.11
C ALA A 42 -9.65 2.28 4.33
N ILE A 43 -9.97 3.54 4.09
CA ILE A 43 -10.31 4.52 5.13
C ILE A 43 -11.83 4.54 5.28
N ALA A 44 -12.31 4.53 6.53
CA ALA A 44 -13.73 4.67 6.80
C ALA A 44 -14.22 6.07 6.39
N PRO A 45 -15.49 6.23 5.98
CA PRO A 45 -16.02 7.53 5.53
C PRO A 45 -15.88 8.68 6.54
N LYS A 46 -15.81 8.37 7.84
CA LYS A 46 -15.60 9.34 8.92
C LYS A 46 -14.14 9.70 9.18
N ASN A 47 -13.19 9.15 8.40
CA ASN A 47 -11.74 9.31 8.56
C ASN A 47 -11.19 8.89 9.94
N ASP A 48 -11.95 8.10 10.70
CA ASP A 48 -11.62 7.70 12.08
C ASP A 48 -11.03 6.29 12.19
N ARG A 49 -11.17 5.49 11.12
CA ARG A 49 -10.80 4.07 11.12
C ARG A 49 -10.14 3.69 9.81
N VAL A 50 -9.24 2.72 9.89
CA VAL A 50 -8.60 2.07 8.74
C VAL A 50 -8.88 0.57 8.78
N LEU A 51 -9.34 0.04 7.66
CA LEU A 51 -9.45 -1.39 7.42
C LEU A 51 -8.21 -1.85 6.66
N VAL A 52 -7.50 -2.80 7.27
CA VAL A 52 -6.25 -3.34 6.76
C VAL A 52 -6.50 -4.76 6.28
N GLY A 53 -6.55 -4.96 4.97
CA GLY A 53 -6.58 -6.28 4.35
C GLY A 53 -5.21 -6.92 4.41
N THR A 54 -5.15 -8.22 4.68
CA THR A 54 -3.90 -8.96 4.84
C THR A 54 -3.91 -10.30 4.12
N SER A 55 -2.75 -10.96 4.08
CA SER A 55 -2.65 -12.37 3.68
C SER A 55 -3.32 -13.35 4.66
N ASN A 56 -3.96 -12.89 5.74
CA ASN A 56 -4.64 -13.71 6.73
C ASN A 56 -5.91 -13.04 7.29
N GLY A 57 -6.83 -12.64 6.40
CA GLY A 57 -8.05 -11.91 6.74
C GLY A 57 -7.85 -10.39 6.71
N ALA A 58 -8.61 -9.67 7.51
CA ALA A 58 -8.47 -8.22 7.65
C ALA A 58 -8.58 -7.78 9.12
N VAL A 59 -8.08 -6.59 9.43
CA VAL A 59 -8.15 -6.00 10.77
C VAL A 59 -8.61 -4.56 10.68
N LEU A 60 -9.59 -4.21 11.50
CA LEU A 60 -10.08 -2.85 11.66
C LEU A 60 -9.35 -2.18 12.82
N HIS A 61 -8.80 -1.00 12.56
CA HIS A 61 -8.16 -0.17 13.57
C HIS A 61 -8.85 1.19 13.65
N GLU A 62 -8.87 1.78 14.84
CA GLU A 62 -8.99 3.23 14.97
C GLU A 62 -7.68 3.84 14.48
N ILE A 63 -7.76 4.81 13.57
CA ILE A 63 -6.63 5.20 12.74
C ILE A 63 -5.62 6.07 13.51
N GLU A 64 -6.09 6.91 14.43
CA GLU A 64 -5.24 7.85 15.15
C GLU A 64 -4.34 7.17 16.18
N SER A 65 -4.95 6.39 17.07
CA SER A 65 -4.27 5.63 18.12
C SER A 65 -3.68 4.32 17.62
N GLY A 66 -4.13 3.82 16.47
CA GLY A 66 -3.78 2.49 15.96
C GLY A 66 -4.44 1.34 16.71
N LYS A 67 -5.36 1.64 17.64
CA LYS A 67 -6.05 0.64 18.45
C LYS A 67 -6.81 -0.33 17.55
N LYS A 68 -6.50 -1.62 17.68
CA LYS A 68 -7.26 -2.70 17.04
C LYS A 68 -8.68 -2.72 17.61
N LEU A 69 -9.68 -2.65 16.72
CA LEU A 69 -11.09 -2.76 17.05
C LEU A 69 -11.57 -4.20 16.83
N TYR A 70 -11.40 -4.73 15.62
CA TYR A 70 -11.85 -6.07 15.24
C TYR A 70 -10.86 -6.75 14.29
N ALA A 71 -10.84 -8.08 14.32
CA ALA A 71 -10.20 -8.90 13.27
C ALA A 71 -11.28 -9.76 12.60
N PHE A 72 -11.22 -9.81 11.28
CA PHE A 72 -12.17 -10.51 10.43
C PHE A 72 -11.45 -11.68 9.77
N ALA A 73 -11.88 -12.90 10.12
CA ALA A 73 -11.36 -14.09 9.49
C ALA A 73 -11.85 -14.15 8.03
N TYR A 74 -10.98 -14.56 7.11
CA TYR A 74 -11.36 -14.83 5.72
C TYR A 74 -10.95 -16.25 5.35
N GLY A 75 -11.75 -16.91 4.53
CA GLY A 75 -11.48 -18.27 4.08
C GLY A 75 -12.19 -18.59 2.77
N GLU A 76 -11.44 -19.09 1.80
CA GLU A 76 -11.90 -19.46 0.46
C GLU A 76 -11.01 -20.59 -0.06
N ASP A 77 -11.53 -21.81 -0.10
CA ASP A 77 -10.83 -23.00 -0.63
C ASP A 77 -9.40 -23.19 -0.09
N GLY A 78 -9.22 -22.96 1.21
CA GLY A 78 -7.93 -23.06 1.89
C GLY A 78 -7.06 -21.81 1.83
N ALA A 79 -7.44 -20.78 1.06
CA ALA A 79 -6.81 -19.46 1.07
C ALA A 79 -7.45 -18.53 2.13
N THR A 80 -6.63 -17.72 2.79
CA THR A 80 -7.06 -16.72 3.80
C THR A 80 -6.74 -15.29 3.40
N ALA A 81 -6.11 -15.10 2.24
CA ALA A 81 -5.71 -13.78 1.76
C ALA A 81 -6.92 -12.96 1.29
N VAL A 82 -6.94 -11.69 1.68
CA VAL A 82 -7.89 -10.69 1.22
C VAL A 82 -7.16 -9.76 0.26
N TYR A 83 -7.69 -9.54 -0.93
CA TYR A 83 -7.07 -8.65 -1.95
C TYR A 83 -7.82 -7.35 -2.16
N HIS A 84 -9.02 -7.24 -1.63
CA HIS A 84 -9.78 -6.00 -1.63
C HIS A 84 -10.58 -5.85 -0.34
N VAL A 85 -10.60 -4.64 0.18
CA VAL A 85 -11.35 -4.27 1.38
C VAL A 85 -12.12 -2.98 1.15
N GLY A 86 -13.29 -2.83 1.76
CA GLY A 86 -14.05 -1.59 1.59
C GLY A 86 -15.03 -1.37 2.72
N PHE A 87 -15.43 -0.12 2.90
CA PHE A 87 -16.55 0.26 3.75
C PHE A 87 -17.77 0.52 2.89
N ASN A 88 -18.94 0.34 3.47
CA ASN A 88 -20.15 0.97 2.94
C ASN A 88 -20.17 2.47 3.23
N GLU A 89 -21.09 3.21 2.62
CA GLU A 89 -21.14 4.68 2.67
C GLU A 89 -21.24 5.27 4.09
N ASN A 90 -21.90 4.57 5.02
CA ASN A 90 -22.02 5.01 6.42
C ASN A 90 -20.91 4.45 7.34
N GLY A 91 -20.08 3.53 6.84
CA GLY A 91 -18.97 2.92 7.58
C GLY A 91 -19.37 1.89 8.63
N GLU A 92 -20.61 1.42 8.66
CA GLU A 92 -21.11 0.41 9.61
C GLU A 92 -20.76 -1.02 9.18
N PHE A 93 -20.53 -1.24 7.88
CA PHE A 93 -20.20 -2.53 7.32
C PHE A 93 -18.94 -2.48 6.50
N VAL A 94 -18.21 -3.59 6.50
CA VAL A 94 -17.03 -3.78 5.68
C VAL A 94 -17.17 -5.01 4.79
N VAL A 95 -16.54 -4.96 3.62
CA VAL A 95 -16.42 -6.09 2.70
C VAL A 95 -14.98 -6.54 2.63
N LEU A 96 -14.79 -7.85 2.62
CA LEU A 96 -13.52 -8.51 2.31
C LEU A 96 -13.73 -9.35 1.05
N ILE A 97 -12.82 -9.22 0.08
CA ILE A 97 -12.85 -9.98 -1.17
C ILE A 97 -11.49 -10.65 -1.38
N GLY A 98 -11.50 -11.95 -1.61
CA GLY A 98 -10.30 -12.75 -1.86
C GLY A 98 -10.10 -13.09 -3.35
N PRO A 99 -9.18 -14.02 -3.64
CA PRO A 99 -8.67 -14.30 -4.99
C PRO A 99 -9.72 -14.83 -5.98
N SER A 100 -10.70 -15.62 -5.55
CA SER A 100 -11.75 -16.12 -6.48
C SER A 100 -12.96 -15.18 -6.55
N GLY A 101 -12.89 -14.05 -5.85
CA GLY A 101 -13.95 -13.06 -5.81
C GLY A 101 -15.06 -13.38 -4.82
N LYS A 102 -14.89 -14.37 -3.94
CA LYS A 102 -15.78 -14.55 -2.79
C LYS A 102 -15.78 -13.29 -1.94
N ARG A 103 -16.98 -12.88 -1.54
CA ARG A 103 -17.25 -11.67 -0.76
C ARG A 103 -17.77 -12.09 0.61
N THR A 104 -17.22 -11.50 1.65
CA THR A 104 -17.74 -11.62 3.02
C THR A 104 -18.00 -10.23 3.57
N VAL A 105 -19.04 -10.09 4.39
CA VAL A 105 -19.49 -8.81 4.95
C VAL A 105 -19.48 -8.91 6.46
N TRP A 106 -19.04 -7.85 7.10
CA TRP A 106 -18.87 -7.82 8.55
C TRP A 106 -19.35 -6.49 9.10
N SER A 107 -19.97 -6.53 10.28
CA SER A 107 -20.28 -5.33 11.04
C SER A 107 -19.01 -4.74 11.62
N ALA A 108 -18.75 -3.47 11.30
CA ALA A 108 -17.66 -2.68 11.85
C ALA A 108 -17.94 -2.20 13.28
N ALA A 109 -19.16 -2.41 13.79
CA ALA A 109 -19.59 -2.00 15.12
C ALA A 109 -19.44 -3.10 16.18
N ASN A 110 -19.48 -4.38 15.79
CA ASN A 110 -19.40 -5.50 16.73
C ASN A 110 -18.52 -6.67 16.25
N GLY A 111 -17.95 -6.60 15.06
CA GLY A 111 -17.05 -7.63 14.55
C GLY A 111 -17.73 -8.87 13.97
N GLN A 112 -19.06 -8.92 13.93
CA GLN A 112 -19.79 -10.13 13.50
C GLN A 112 -19.96 -10.20 11.99
N GLN A 113 -19.92 -11.42 11.44
CA GLN A 113 -20.15 -11.67 10.03
C GLN A 113 -21.64 -11.64 9.69
N GLU A 114 -21.98 -10.93 8.63
CA GLU A 114 -23.29 -11.02 8.00
C GLU A 114 -23.34 -12.25 7.08
N LYS A 115 -24.21 -13.20 7.42
CA LYS A 115 -24.34 -14.46 6.66
C LYS A 115 -25.03 -14.27 5.31
N VAL A 116 -25.88 -13.26 5.19
CA VAL A 116 -26.66 -12.98 3.99
C VAL A 116 -26.24 -11.62 3.44
N ILE A 117 -25.48 -11.64 2.35
CA ILE A 117 -24.91 -10.40 1.79
C ILE A 117 -25.83 -9.71 0.77
N THR A 118 -26.87 -10.38 0.28
CA THR A 118 -27.78 -9.90 -0.79
C THR A 118 -28.44 -8.53 -0.50
N PRO A 119 -28.83 -8.18 0.73
CA PRO A 119 -29.39 -6.86 1.04
C PRO A 119 -28.37 -5.71 0.85
N HIS A 120 -27.07 -6.01 0.93
CA HIS A 120 -25.99 -5.02 0.87
C HIS A 120 -25.58 -4.72 -0.59
N ARG A 121 -26.44 -3.96 -1.30
CA ARG A 121 -26.27 -3.63 -2.73
C ARG A 121 -25.01 -2.84 -3.10
N TRP A 122 -24.33 -2.25 -2.11
CA TRP A 122 -23.07 -1.53 -2.30
C TRP A 122 -21.88 -2.47 -2.55
N ILE A 123 -22.04 -3.76 -2.24
CA ILE A 123 -20.99 -4.75 -2.49
C ILE A 123 -20.87 -4.95 -4.01
N PRO A 124 -19.65 -4.87 -4.57
CA PRO A 124 -19.42 -5.14 -5.98
C PRO A 124 -20.00 -6.51 -6.39
N ASP A 125 -20.73 -6.54 -7.51
CA ASP A 125 -21.25 -7.78 -8.06
C ASP A 125 -20.10 -8.68 -8.59
N PRO A 126 -20.34 -9.97 -8.90
CA PRO A 126 -19.29 -10.86 -9.41
C PRO A 126 -18.57 -10.34 -10.65
N ARG A 127 -19.26 -9.61 -11.55
CA ARG A 127 -18.66 -9.07 -12.77
C ARG A 127 -17.75 -7.90 -12.45
N ALA A 128 -18.17 -7.02 -11.54
CA ALA A 128 -17.35 -5.91 -11.06
C ALA A 128 -16.10 -6.42 -10.33
N VAL A 129 -16.24 -7.44 -9.48
CA VAL A 129 -15.10 -8.10 -8.83
C VAL A 129 -14.14 -8.71 -9.85
N LYS A 130 -14.67 -9.39 -10.88
CA LYS A 130 -13.84 -9.90 -11.97
C LYS A 130 -13.12 -8.77 -12.73
N ALA A 131 -13.78 -7.64 -12.95
CA ALA A 131 -13.19 -6.47 -13.60
C ALA A 131 -12.12 -5.76 -12.75
N MET A 132 -12.14 -5.92 -11.41
CA MET A 132 -11.03 -5.51 -10.54
C MET A 132 -9.76 -6.35 -10.79
N GLY A 133 -9.91 -7.46 -11.51
CA GLY A 133 -8.82 -8.30 -11.95
C GLY A 133 -8.37 -9.30 -10.91
N LEU A 134 -8.97 -9.41 -9.71
CA LEU A 134 -8.46 -10.15 -8.53
C LEU A 134 -8.05 -11.63 -8.72
N GLU A 135 -8.25 -12.20 -9.92
CA GLU A 135 -8.03 -13.59 -10.29
C GLU A 135 -6.53 -13.95 -10.40
N MET A 136 -6.14 -15.07 -9.78
CA MET A 136 -4.78 -15.64 -9.84
C MET A 136 -4.51 -16.48 -11.11
N SER A 137 -5.36 -16.40 -12.14
CA SER A 137 -5.51 -17.48 -13.14
C SER A 137 -4.29 -17.71 -14.05
N ASN A 138 -3.28 -16.83 -14.05
CA ASN A 138 -2.04 -17.01 -14.82
C ASN A 138 -0.76 -16.94 -13.96
N SER A 139 -0.87 -16.71 -12.65
CA SER A 139 0.26 -16.52 -11.77
C SER A 139 -0.21 -16.46 -10.32
N SER A 140 0.35 -17.28 -9.44
CA SER A 140 0.20 -17.11 -7.98
C SER A 140 0.85 -15.82 -7.45
N PHE A 141 1.41 -15.00 -8.35
CA PHE A 141 2.28 -13.87 -8.03
C PHE A 141 1.70 -12.50 -8.46
N ASP A 142 0.61 -12.46 -9.25
CA ASP A 142 -0.07 -11.20 -9.55
C ASP A 142 -0.98 -10.84 -8.38
N ARG A 143 -0.40 -10.16 -7.39
CA ARG A 143 -1.15 -9.68 -6.24
C ARG A 143 -1.83 -8.38 -6.61
N PHE A 144 -3.15 -8.38 -6.42
CA PHE A 144 -4.00 -7.23 -6.67
C PHE A 144 -3.95 -6.32 -5.47
N TYR A 145 -3.63 -5.06 -5.73
CA TYR A 145 -3.54 -4.02 -4.72
C TYR A 145 -4.57 -2.96 -5.06
N GLN A 146 -5.48 -2.72 -4.12
CA GLN A 146 -6.61 -1.82 -4.29
C GLN A 146 -6.20 -0.37 -4.60
N GLN A 147 -5.03 0.06 -4.15
CA GLN A 147 -4.44 1.34 -4.52
C GLN A 147 -2.94 1.17 -4.74
N LYS A 148 -2.49 1.40 -5.96
CA LYS A 148 -1.06 1.38 -6.35
C LYS A 148 -0.52 2.79 -6.54
N GLU A 149 -1.39 3.78 -6.67
CA GLU A 149 -1.02 5.14 -7.03
C GLU A 149 -1.96 6.15 -6.35
N VAL A 150 -1.41 7.28 -5.92
CA VAL A 150 -2.15 8.47 -5.46
C VAL A 150 -1.47 9.73 -5.99
N ARG A 151 -2.19 10.86 -6.00
CA ARG A 151 -1.64 12.17 -6.36
C ARG A 151 -1.60 13.11 -5.18
N ILE A 152 -0.49 13.82 -5.04
CA ILE A 152 -0.24 14.88 -4.07
C ILE A 152 0.12 16.12 -4.88
N GLY A 153 -0.84 17.01 -5.10
CA GLY A 153 -0.67 18.10 -6.07
C GLY A 153 -0.26 17.54 -7.45
N ASP A 154 0.88 18.00 -7.96
CA ASP A 154 1.45 17.56 -9.24
C ASP A 154 2.36 16.31 -9.13
N VAL A 155 2.55 15.77 -7.92
CA VAL A 155 3.38 14.59 -7.68
C VAL A 155 2.53 13.31 -7.73
N LEU A 156 2.91 12.39 -8.61
CA LEU A 156 2.38 11.03 -8.63
C LEU A 156 3.17 10.19 -7.63
N VAL A 157 2.50 9.62 -6.64
CA VAL A 157 3.08 8.62 -5.75
C VAL A 157 2.61 7.26 -6.20
N ARG A 158 3.54 6.35 -6.50
CA ARG A 158 3.20 5.00 -6.96
C ARG A 158 4.02 3.92 -6.29
N SER A 159 3.43 2.75 -6.11
CA SER A 159 4.18 1.56 -5.73
C SER A 159 4.81 0.90 -6.95
N ALA A 160 6.08 0.53 -6.83
CA ALA A 160 6.83 -0.22 -7.81
C ALA A 160 7.29 -1.57 -7.23
N LYS A 161 8.15 -2.28 -7.99
CA LYS A 161 8.65 -3.62 -7.62
C LYS A 161 9.31 -3.62 -6.24
N LYS A 162 9.24 -4.75 -5.53
CA LYS A 162 9.74 -4.89 -4.13
C LYS A 162 9.04 -3.95 -3.14
N GLY A 163 7.83 -3.53 -3.45
CA GLY A 163 7.00 -2.67 -2.62
C GLY A 163 7.59 -1.27 -2.39
N VAL A 164 8.59 -0.84 -3.17
CA VAL A 164 9.11 0.53 -3.06
C VAL A 164 8.02 1.52 -3.48
N VAL A 165 8.07 2.73 -2.92
CA VAL A 165 7.13 3.81 -3.26
C VAL A 165 7.91 4.97 -3.86
N GLU A 166 7.61 5.30 -5.11
CA GLU A 166 8.24 6.35 -5.90
C GLU A 166 7.36 7.60 -5.91
N PHE A 167 7.97 8.76 -5.68
CA PHE A 167 7.38 10.08 -5.86
C PHE A 167 7.90 10.61 -7.19
N VAL A 168 7.00 10.77 -8.15
CA VAL A 168 7.30 11.13 -9.53
C VAL A 168 6.77 12.52 -9.80
N GLY A 169 7.66 13.44 -10.20
CA GLY A 169 7.29 14.82 -10.53
C GLY A 169 6.53 14.91 -11.86
N SER A 170 6.00 16.10 -12.16
CA SER A 170 5.30 16.38 -13.42
C SER A 170 6.19 16.22 -14.66
N ASP A 171 7.52 16.29 -14.50
CA ASP A 171 8.51 16.01 -15.55
C ASP A 171 8.74 14.50 -15.78
N GLY A 172 8.03 13.63 -15.04
CA GLY A 172 8.12 12.18 -15.14
C GLY A 172 9.33 11.57 -14.42
N LYS A 173 10.15 12.36 -13.73
CA LYS A 173 11.33 11.85 -13.01
C LYS A 173 10.98 11.48 -11.57
N VAL A 174 11.65 10.42 -11.09
CA VAL A 174 11.57 10.03 -9.68
C VAL A 174 12.34 11.06 -8.84
N MET A 175 11.62 11.78 -8.01
CA MET A 175 12.14 12.81 -7.10
C MET A 175 12.59 12.21 -5.76
N ARG A 176 11.86 11.20 -5.29
CA ARG A 176 12.09 10.53 -3.99
C ARG A 176 11.59 9.09 -4.05
N THR A 177 12.24 8.21 -3.29
CA THR A 177 11.86 6.80 -3.16
C THR A 177 11.86 6.38 -1.70
N LEU A 178 10.79 5.72 -1.27
CA LEU A 178 10.73 4.99 -0.01
C LEU A 178 10.99 3.51 -0.27
N SER A 179 11.90 2.92 0.51
CA SER A 179 12.25 1.50 0.44
C SER A 179 11.96 0.84 1.78
N PHE A 180 11.47 -0.40 1.73
CA PHE A 180 11.04 -1.16 2.91
C PHE A 180 11.81 -2.49 2.92
N PRO A 181 12.90 -2.63 3.71
CA PRO A 181 13.70 -3.86 3.76
C PRO A 181 12.90 -5.13 4.12
N GLU A 182 11.79 -4.96 4.83
CA GLU A 182 10.83 -6.00 5.18
C GLU A 182 10.07 -6.55 3.97
N ASN A 183 9.96 -5.77 2.89
CA ASN A 183 9.32 -6.20 1.65
C ASN A 183 10.33 -7.05 0.86
N LYS A 184 10.20 -8.36 0.98
CA LYS A 184 11.19 -9.33 0.48
C LYS A 184 10.83 -9.91 -0.88
N ASP A 185 9.58 -9.76 -1.31
CA ASP A 185 9.11 -10.32 -2.56
C ASP A 185 9.36 -9.36 -3.74
N GLN A 186 9.91 -9.89 -4.84
CA GLN A 186 10.23 -9.11 -6.03
C GLN A 186 8.99 -8.58 -6.76
N HIS A 187 7.83 -9.19 -6.51
CA HIS A 187 6.59 -8.93 -7.24
C HIS A 187 5.49 -8.28 -6.39
N HIS A 188 5.79 -7.88 -5.16
CA HIS A 188 4.83 -7.13 -4.35
C HIS A 188 4.87 -5.64 -4.67
N GLN A 189 3.69 -5.04 -4.78
CA GLN A 189 3.50 -3.60 -4.69
C GLN A 189 2.90 -3.31 -3.31
N ALA A 190 3.36 -2.28 -2.62
CA ALA A 190 2.78 -1.88 -1.36
C ALA A 190 1.42 -1.19 -1.62
N PRO A 191 0.33 -1.61 -0.95
CA PRO A 191 -0.89 -0.82 -0.98
C PRO A 191 -0.63 0.54 -0.32
N LEU A 192 -1.11 1.61 -0.95
CA LEU A 192 -0.89 2.96 -0.47
C LEU A 192 -2.12 3.84 -0.64
N LEU A 193 -2.39 4.71 0.33
CA LEU A 193 -3.47 5.69 0.24
C LEU A 193 -3.11 6.96 1.00
N LEU A 194 -3.89 8.02 0.79
CA LEU A 194 -3.78 9.25 1.56
C LEU A 194 -4.82 9.26 2.68
N TRP A 195 -4.40 9.74 3.84
CA TRP A 195 -5.27 10.11 4.95
C TRP A 195 -4.75 11.43 5.51
N GLU A 196 -5.56 12.48 5.36
CA GLU A 196 -5.17 13.85 5.69
C GLU A 196 -3.85 14.25 5.01
N ASP A 197 -2.86 14.70 5.78
CA ASP A 197 -1.51 15.04 5.33
C ASP A 197 -0.54 13.85 5.42
N GLN A 198 -1.03 12.61 5.54
CA GLN A 198 -0.20 11.41 5.64
C GLN A 198 -0.43 10.48 4.44
N LEU A 199 0.68 9.97 3.92
CA LEU A 199 0.72 8.79 3.06
C LEU A 199 0.80 7.55 3.93
N LEU A 200 -0.16 6.64 3.75
CA LEU A 200 -0.15 5.32 4.39
C LEU A 200 0.43 4.30 3.42
N VAL A 201 1.31 3.43 3.91
CA VAL A 201 1.92 2.35 3.12
C VAL A 201 1.89 1.05 3.90
N GLY A 202 1.35 -0.01 3.30
CA GLY A 202 1.35 -1.36 3.87
C GLY A 202 2.64 -2.13 3.59
N THR A 203 3.07 -2.98 4.54
CA THR A 203 4.29 -3.79 4.42
C THR A 203 4.04 -5.30 4.49
N ASP A 204 5.00 -6.09 4.01
CA ASP A 204 4.97 -7.56 4.04
C ASP A 204 4.98 -8.14 5.46
N ASP A 205 5.47 -7.40 6.45
CA ASP A 205 5.52 -7.82 7.84
C ASP A 205 4.31 -7.37 8.69
N GLY A 206 3.25 -6.85 8.04
CA GLY A 206 1.97 -6.56 8.67
C GLY A 206 1.92 -5.22 9.39
N ARG A 207 2.65 -4.23 8.88
CA ARG A 207 2.60 -2.84 9.37
C ARG A 207 1.94 -1.94 8.34
N VAL A 208 1.28 -0.90 8.86
CA VAL A 208 0.89 0.28 8.10
C VAL A 208 1.74 1.44 8.58
N LEU A 209 2.57 1.96 7.69
CA LEU A 209 3.52 3.03 7.94
C LEU A 209 2.92 4.36 7.49
N PHE A 210 3.11 5.41 8.27
CA PHE A 210 2.62 6.75 7.99
C PHE A 210 3.80 7.66 7.65
N TYR A 211 3.70 8.36 6.54
CA TYR A 211 4.70 9.32 6.07
C TYR A 211 4.04 10.67 5.83
N PRO A 212 4.55 11.77 6.41
CA PRO A 212 4.04 13.09 6.09
C PRO A 212 4.16 13.39 4.60
N VAL A 213 3.08 13.89 4.05
CA VAL A 213 3.01 14.46 2.71
C VAL A 213 3.62 15.86 2.79
N ARG A 214 4.80 16.03 2.20
CA ARG A 214 5.52 17.31 2.13
C ARG A 214 5.60 17.78 0.69
#